data_AF-A0A1F9EVS6-F1
#
_entry.id   AF-A0A1F9EVS6-F1
#
_cell.length_a   1.000
_cell.length_b   1.000
_cell.length_c   1.000
_cell.angle_alpha   90.00
_cell.angle_beta   90.00
_cell.angle_gamma   90.00
#
_symmetry.space_group_name_H-M   'P 1'
#
loop_
_entity.id
_entity.type
_entity.pdbx_description
1 polymer ?
#
loop_
_entity_poly.entity_id
_entity_poly.type
_entity_poly.pdbx_seq_one_letter_code
_entity_poly.pdbx_strand_id
1 'polypeptide(L)'
;MNGGVDGLRLLARDLTLPDDGAFVENGVRLGGGSFHVLAGLCAVDTRDNVALTFAALEKAGVVTARAGAWKPRTSPYQFQGRGGACLPEVFEAAGRHGIRLVAMEVTRAAHVEEIARALDDSGQPTSVMLQIGTRNAQNFELLKEVGAQQRFPVLVKRGMGITLTESLLAAEYVAHAGNTRVCFCLRGVRTHLGEPQRNLVDFAHVPAVKRLTRMPVCADPSHAVGPRVRSKEGLDDLHHVAAQAVIAGADLLLVDVHPRPDEALCDGPQALTLDELPRFLADVNIARAAYEERRRAAATIPPAPAGDAAVSFEALRRRFEAIDATLIALLAERMAASRAMVHAKTALLHPVVDPAREREAAALRRALGDKLGVDGELLERVFDEVVGWSRRLQGR
;
A
#
# COMPACT_ATOMS: atom_id res chain seq x y z
N MET A 1 -18.22 -1.10 11.77
CA MET A 1 -17.74 -1.39 10.40
C MET A 1 -16.23 -1.44 10.46
N ASN A 2 -15.61 -2.63 10.38
CA ASN A 2 -14.15 -2.73 10.31
C ASN A 2 -13.74 -2.09 8.98
N GLY A 3 -13.07 -0.93 9.02
CA GLY A 3 -12.68 -0.13 7.87
C GLY A 3 -11.59 -0.77 7.01
N GLY A 4 -11.77 -2.05 6.65
CA GLY A 4 -10.93 -2.76 5.71
C GLY A 4 -11.14 -2.25 4.29
N VAL A 5 -10.11 -2.43 3.46
CA VAL A 5 -10.19 -2.16 2.02
C VAL A 5 -10.82 -3.38 1.35
N ASP A 6 -11.97 -3.20 0.69
CA ASP A 6 -12.59 -4.28 -0.08
C ASP A 6 -11.62 -4.82 -1.14
N GLY A 7 -11.51 -6.14 -1.24
CA GLY A 7 -10.54 -6.84 -2.10
C GLY A 7 -9.15 -7.08 -1.51
N LEU A 8 -8.75 -6.44 -0.41
CA LEU A 8 -7.46 -6.72 0.25
C LEU A 8 -7.59 -7.94 1.18
N ARG A 9 -6.79 -9.00 0.97
CA ARG A 9 -6.88 -10.26 1.74
C ARG A 9 -5.54 -10.73 2.30
N LEU A 10 -4.57 -10.99 1.43
CA LEU A 10 -3.25 -11.53 1.78
C LEU A 10 -2.43 -10.50 2.54
N LEU A 11 -2.45 -9.25 2.09
CA LEU A 11 -1.74 -8.15 2.75
C LEU A 11 -2.57 -7.45 3.81
N ALA A 12 -3.86 -7.77 3.96
CA ALA A 12 -4.74 -7.15 4.95
C ALA A 12 -4.24 -7.43 6.37
N ARG A 13 -4.23 -6.41 7.23
CA ARG A 13 -3.85 -6.56 8.62
C ARG A 13 -5.02 -7.08 9.46
N ASP A 14 -4.75 -8.14 10.20
CA ASP A 14 -5.59 -8.58 11.30
C ASP A 14 -4.94 -8.13 12.61
N LEU A 15 -5.59 -7.19 13.31
CA LEU A 15 -5.06 -6.64 14.57
C LEU A 15 -5.15 -7.63 15.74
N THR A 16 -5.81 -8.78 15.56
CA THR A 16 -5.87 -9.84 16.57
C THR A 16 -4.67 -10.78 16.49
N LEU A 17 -3.93 -10.76 15.38
CA LEU A 17 -2.75 -11.61 15.17
C LEU A 17 -1.45 -10.84 15.48
N PRO A 18 -0.43 -11.51 16.04
CA PRO A 18 0.85 -10.89 16.36
C PRO A 18 1.75 -10.64 15.13
N ASP A 19 1.33 -11.07 13.94
CA ASP A 19 2.08 -10.93 12.69
C ASP A 19 2.12 -9.45 12.24
N ASP A 20 3.32 -8.86 12.33
CA ASP A 20 3.57 -7.48 11.92
C ASP A 20 3.95 -7.34 10.45
N GLY A 21 3.99 -8.45 9.69
CA GLY A 21 4.40 -8.52 8.28
C GLY A 21 5.85 -8.13 8.01
N ALA A 22 6.69 -8.07 9.05
CA ALA A 22 8.11 -7.84 8.90
C ALA A 22 8.80 -9.06 8.29
N PHE A 23 9.82 -8.82 7.47
CA PHE A 23 10.62 -9.89 6.86
C PHE A 23 12.10 -9.51 6.83
N VAL A 24 12.97 -10.49 6.59
CA VAL A 24 14.42 -10.29 6.51
C VAL A 24 14.89 -10.64 5.11
N GLU A 25 15.69 -9.76 4.51
CA GLU A 25 16.35 -9.97 3.22
C GLU A 25 17.85 -9.70 3.36
N ASN A 26 18.69 -10.70 3.10
CA ASN A 26 20.15 -10.61 3.24
C ASN A 26 20.63 -9.96 4.56
N GLY A 27 19.99 -10.34 5.67
CA GLY A 27 20.28 -9.80 7.02
C GLY A 27 19.67 -8.43 7.33
N VAL A 28 18.98 -7.79 6.37
CA VAL A 28 18.25 -6.53 6.57
C VAL A 28 16.81 -6.84 6.96
N ARG A 29 16.41 -6.45 8.18
CA ARG A 29 15.02 -6.58 8.64
C ARG A 29 14.19 -5.40 8.14
N LEU A 30 13.10 -5.66 7.44
CA LEU A 30 12.19 -4.65 6.91
C LEU A 30 10.87 -4.70 7.70
N GLY A 31 10.55 -3.60 8.39
CA GLY A 31 9.39 -3.54 9.29
C GLY A 31 9.71 -4.02 10.72
N GLY A 32 8.68 -4.24 11.52
CA GLY A 32 8.84 -4.74 12.90
C GLY A 32 9.63 -3.80 13.81
N GLY A 33 9.52 -2.49 13.57
CA GLY A 33 10.22 -1.45 14.32
C GLY A 33 11.62 -1.12 13.82
N SER A 34 12.17 -1.87 12.85
CA SER A 34 13.41 -1.47 12.16
C SER A 34 13.22 -0.18 11.36
N PHE A 35 14.33 0.48 11.05
CA PHE A 35 14.34 1.67 10.21
C PHE A 35 15.57 1.68 9.32
N HIS A 36 15.39 1.85 8.02
CA HIS A 36 16.49 1.91 7.06
C HIS A 36 16.36 3.06 6.07
N VAL A 37 17.49 3.62 5.64
CA VAL A 37 17.57 4.62 4.58
C VAL A 37 18.21 3.97 3.35
N LEU A 38 17.43 3.81 2.28
CA LEU A 38 17.86 3.37 0.98
C LEU A 38 18.32 4.59 0.17
N ALA A 39 19.54 5.04 0.46
CA ALA A 39 20.16 6.19 -0.20
C ALA A 39 20.99 5.74 -1.41
N GLY A 40 21.04 6.55 -2.47
CA GLY A 40 21.89 6.26 -3.63
C GLY A 40 21.43 6.90 -4.93
N LEU A 41 22.01 6.45 -6.04
CA LEU A 41 21.81 7.05 -7.34
C LEU A 41 20.35 6.89 -7.83
N CYS A 42 19.72 8.00 -8.25
CA CYS A 42 18.40 7.92 -8.89
C CYS A 42 18.46 7.10 -10.18
N ALA A 43 19.51 7.28 -10.97
CA ALA A 43 19.87 6.50 -12.14
C ALA A 43 21.36 6.18 -12.11
N VAL A 44 21.73 4.94 -12.45
CA VAL A 44 23.14 4.56 -12.60
C VAL A 44 23.69 5.21 -13.86
N ASP A 45 24.71 6.06 -13.70
CA ASP A 45 25.35 6.80 -14.78
C ASP A 45 26.79 6.30 -15.04
N THR A 46 27.73 6.45 -14.12
CA THR A 46 29.13 6.03 -14.29
C THR A 46 29.55 5.05 -13.21
N ARG A 47 30.51 4.18 -13.53
CA ARG A 47 31.10 3.24 -12.56
C ARG A 47 31.69 3.98 -11.35
N ASP A 48 32.35 5.10 -11.60
CA ASP A 48 32.97 5.92 -10.54
C ASP A 48 31.91 6.50 -9.61
N ASN A 49 30.79 6.98 -10.13
CA ASN A 49 29.71 7.49 -9.29
C ASN A 49 29.07 6.41 -8.43
N VAL A 50 28.93 5.18 -8.95
CA VAL A 50 28.47 4.03 -8.16
C VAL A 50 29.45 3.76 -7.01
N ALA A 51 30.74 3.65 -7.31
CA ALA A 51 31.77 3.37 -6.31
C ALA A 51 31.85 4.47 -5.23
N LEU A 52 31.90 5.74 -5.64
CA LEU A 52 31.93 6.88 -4.71
C LEU A 52 30.68 6.94 -3.82
N THR A 53 29.50 6.67 -4.39
CA THR A 53 28.25 6.66 -3.63
C THR A 53 28.24 5.55 -2.59
N PHE A 54 28.61 4.31 -2.98
CA PHE A 54 28.57 3.18 -2.05
C PHE A 54 29.67 3.27 -0.98
N ALA A 55 30.85 3.82 -1.31
CA ALA A 55 31.87 4.14 -0.31
C ALA A 55 31.37 5.18 0.71
N ALA A 56 30.62 6.19 0.27
CA ALA A 56 30.02 7.16 1.18
C ALA A 56 28.96 6.53 2.09
N LEU A 57 28.14 5.60 1.56
CA LEU A 57 27.16 4.85 2.36
C LEU A 57 27.84 3.97 3.41
N GLU A 58 28.90 3.24 3.02
CA GLU A 58 29.72 2.44 3.94
C GLU A 58 30.28 3.29 5.08
N LYS A 59 30.92 4.42 4.75
CA LYS A 59 31.46 5.37 5.74
C LYS A 59 30.38 5.90 6.69
N ALA A 60 29.14 6.02 6.21
CA ALA A 60 27.99 6.45 6.99
C ALA A 60 27.29 5.30 7.75
N GLY A 61 27.75 4.06 7.63
CA GLY A 61 27.14 2.88 8.25
C GLY A 61 25.80 2.46 7.62
N VAL A 62 25.52 2.92 6.40
CA VAL A 62 24.28 2.60 5.67
C VAL A 62 24.49 1.35 4.82
N VAL A 63 23.74 0.28 5.14
CA VAL A 63 23.86 -1.04 4.48
C VAL A 63 22.81 -1.27 3.37
N THR A 64 21.98 -0.29 3.07
CA THR A 64 20.95 -0.39 2.03
C THR A 64 21.08 0.75 1.04
N ALA A 65 20.85 0.49 -0.23
CA ALA A 65 21.01 1.49 -1.28
C ALA A 65 19.85 1.50 -2.27
N ARG A 66 19.83 2.51 -3.13
CA ARG A 66 19.06 2.51 -4.38
C ARG A 66 19.98 2.75 -5.57
N ALA A 67 19.68 2.10 -6.69
CA ALA A 67 20.43 2.28 -7.94
C ALA A 67 19.53 1.94 -9.13
N GLY A 68 19.08 2.95 -9.88
CA GLY A 68 18.17 2.75 -11.01
C GLY A 68 18.91 2.40 -12.32
N ALA A 69 18.85 1.14 -12.76
CA ALA A 69 19.44 0.72 -14.04
C ALA A 69 18.58 1.14 -15.26
N TRP A 70 17.25 1.12 -15.13
CA TRP A 70 16.30 1.55 -16.16
C TRP A 70 15.43 2.70 -15.66
N LYS A 71 15.14 3.68 -16.52
CA LYS A 71 14.42 4.91 -16.15
C LYS A 71 13.20 5.12 -17.04
N PRO A 72 11.96 5.05 -16.51
CA PRO A 72 10.78 5.44 -17.28
C PRO A 72 10.74 6.98 -17.39
N ARG A 73 11.04 7.50 -18.59
CA ARG A 73 11.10 8.93 -18.88
C ARG A 73 9.85 9.42 -19.60
N THR A 74 9.47 10.67 -19.33
CA THR A 74 8.37 11.33 -20.04
C THR A 74 8.74 11.59 -21.51
N SER A 75 9.98 12.00 -21.76
CA SER A 75 10.50 12.21 -23.12
C SER A 75 11.41 11.04 -23.52
N PRO A 76 11.24 10.47 -24.74
CA PRO A 76 12.08 9.38 -25.22
C PRO A 76 13.53 9.81 -25.49
N TYR A 77 13.80 11.11 -25.63
CA TYR A 77 15.14 11.66 -25.88
C TYR A 77 15.96 11.87 -24.60
N GLN A 78 15.35 11.67 -23.43
CA GLN A 78 16.06 11.74 -22.17
C GLN A 78 16.81 10.43 -21.90
N PHE A 79 17.82 10.48 -21.02
CA PHE A 79 18.54 9.30 -20.58
C PHE A 79 17.60 8.22 -20.02
N GLN A 80 17.61 7.04 -20.63
CA GLN A 80 16.73 5.90 -20.31
C GLN A 80 17.32 4.95 -19.25
N GLY A 81 18.52 5.25 -18.73
CA GLY A 81 19.30 4.33 -17.90
C GLY A 81 20.32 3.52 -18.71
N ARG A 82 21.30 2.94 -18.03
CA ARG A 82 22.32 2.06 -18.65
C ARG A 82 21.84 0.62 -18.89
N GLY A 83 20.67 0.28 -18.38
CA GLY A 83 20.07 -1.04 -18.48
C GLY A 83 20.92 -2.14 -17.84
N GLY A 84 20.74 -3.39 -18.29
CA GLY A 84 21.43 -4.56 -17.71
C GLY A 84 22.96 -4.48 -17.71
N ALA A 85 23.56 -3.68 -18.61
CA ALA A 85 25.01 -3.56 -18.74
C ALA A 85 25.70 -2.94 -17.51
N CYS A 86 25.00 -2.19 -16.66
CA CYS A 86 25.58 -1.65 -15.42
C CYS A 86 25.41 -2.58 -14.21
N LEU A 87 24.66 -3.68 -14.31
CA LEU A 87 24.39 -4.55 -13.17
C LEU A 87 25.67 -5.16 -12.55
N PRO A 88 26.63 -5.68 -13.33
CA PRO A 88 27.83 -6.29 -12.74
C PRO A 88 28.63 -5.30 -11.89
N GLU A 89 28.85 -4.07 -12.39
CA GLU A 89 29.59 -3.04 -11.65
C GLU A 89 28.84 -2.56 -10.40
N VAL A 90 27.51 -2.51 -10.43
CA VAL A 90 26.68 -2.15 -9.27
C VAL A 90 26.78 -3.23 -8.20
N PHE A 91 26.67 -4.51 -8.56
CA PHE A 91 26.72 -5.61 -7.60
C PHE A 91 28.13 -5.82 -7.03
N GLU A 92 29.18 -5.70 -7.86
CA GLU A 92 30.57 -5.73 -7.41
C GLU A 92 30.84 -4.62 -6.38
N ALA A 93 30.43 -3.38 -6.68
CA ALA A 93 30.59 -2.26 -5.76
C ALA A 93 29.75 -2.44 -4.48
N ALA A 94 28.52 -2.96 -4.59
CA ALA A 94 27.66 -3.20 -3.44
C ALA A 94 28.32 -4.17 -2.46
N GLY A 95 28.83 -5.30 -2.95
CA GLY A 95 29.55 -6.27 -2.14
C GLY A 95 30.80 -5.70 -1.48
N ARG A 96 31.61 -4.96 -2.25
CA ARG A 96 32.85 -4.33 -1.75
C ARG A 96 32.60 -3.39 -0.57
N HIS A 97 31.49 -2.66 -0.59
CA HIS A 97 31.14 -1.65 0.41
C HIS A 97 30.09 -2.12 1.43
N GLY A 98 29.84 -3.43 1.51
CA GLY A 98 28.94 -4.01 2.51
C GLY A 98 27.45 -3.66 2.32
N ILE A 99 27.04 -3.20 1.14
CA ILE A 99 25.63 -2.95 0.81
C ILE A 99 24.91 -4.29 0.67
N ARG A 100 23.95 -4.53 1.56
CA ARG A 100 23.20 -5.79 1.66
C ARG A 100 21.97 -5.84 0.76
N LEU A 101 21.36 -4.69 0.49
CA LEU A 101 20.11 -4.62 -0.26
C LEU A 101 20.08 -3.38 -1.14
N VAL A 102 19.84 -3.58 -2.44
CA VAL A 102 19.72 -2.50 -3.43
C VAL A 102 18.28 -2.45 -3.97
N ALA A 103 17.58 -1.35 -3.76
CA ALA A 103 16.31 -1.09 -4.44
C ALA A 103 16.55 -0.68 -5.90
N MET A 104 15.96 -1.42 -6.83
CA MET A 104 16.16 -1.23 -8.26
C MET A 104 14.84 -1.33 -9.03
N GLU A 105 14.56 -0.33 -9.86
CA GLU A 105 13.31 -0.25 -10.60
C GLU A 105 13.28 -1.24 -11.78
N VAL A 106 12.18 -1.99 -11.89
CA VAL A 106 11.88 -2.82 -13.07
C VAL A 106 10.69 -2.24 -13.82
N THR A 107 10.76 -2.27 -15.15
CA THR A 107 9.71 -1.71 -16.02
C THR A 107 9.09 -2.75 -16.95
N ARG A 108 9.67 -3.95 -17.01
CA ARG A 108 9.19 -5.12 -17.76
C ARG A 108 9.73 -6.40 -17.11
N ALA A 109 9.05 -7.52 -17.35
CA ALA A 109 9.37 -8.82 -16.75
C ALA A 109 10.82 -9.26 -16.98
N ALA A 110 11.35 -9.07 -18.20
CA ALA A 110 12.72 -9.46 -18.57
C ALA A 110 13.80 -8.86 -17.64
N HIS A 111 13.56 -7.70 -17.02
CA HIS A 111 14.53 -7.09 -16.11
C HIS A 111 14.74 -7.92 -14.84
N VAL A 112 13.71 -8.65 -14.39
CA VAL A 112 13.81 -9.54 -13.23
C VAL A 112 14.85 -10.64 -13.50
N GLU A 113 14.81 -11.24 -14.68
CA GLU A 113 15.77 -12.26 -15.09
C GLU A 113 17.17 -11.67 -15.31
N GLU A 114 17.28 -10.48 -15.92
CA GLU A 114 18.56 -9.79 -16.10
C GLU A 114 19.25 -9.53 -14.75
N ILE A 115 18.49 -9.07 -13.75
CA ILE A 115 18.97 -8.89 -12.36
C ILE A 115 19.41 -10.23 -11.77
N ALA A 116 18.59 -11.27 -11.88
CA ALA A 116 18.88 -12.59 -11.32
C ALA A 116 20.17 -13.17 -11.91
N ARG A 117 20.31 -13.17 -13.23
CA ARG A 117 21.51 -13.65 -13.93
C ARG A 117 22.75 -12.87 -13.51
N ALA A 118 22.69 -11.53 -13.52
CA ALA A 118 23.84 -10.71 -13.13
C ALA A 118 24.23 -10.89 -11.65
N LEU A 119 23.29 -11.15 -10.74
CA LEU A 119 23.59 -11.51 -9.36
C LEU A 119 24.27 -12.88 -9.24
N ASP A 120 23.81 -13.87 -10.00
CA ASP A 120 24.42 -15.21 -10.00
C ASP A 120 25.84 -15.16 -10.58
N ASP A 121 26.04 -14.46 -11.69
CA ASP A 121 27.35 -14.29 -12.34
C ASP A 121 28.36 -13.54 -11.45
N SER A 122 27.87 -12.66 -10.56
CA SER A 122 28.71 -11.90 -9.62
C SER A 122 28.95 -12.62 -8.28
N GLY A 123 28.41 -13.83 -8.09
CA GLY A 123 28.58 -14.60 -6.85
C GLY A 123 27.70 -14.12 -5.69
N GLN A 124 26.56 -13.49 -6.00
CA GLN A 124 25.55 -12.99 -5.05
C GLN A 124 26.13 -12.07 -3.95
N PRO A 125 26.85 -10.99 -4.33
CA PRO A 125 27.52 -10.12 -3.37
C PRO A 125 26.56 -9.24 -2.55
N THR A 126 25.30 -9.12 -3.01
CA THR A 126 24.22 -8.33 -2.42
C THR A 126 22.87 -8.96 -2.75
N SER A 127 21.77 -8.39 -2.26
CA SER A 127 20.42 -8.71 -2.70
C SER A 127 19.74 -7.50 -3.32
N VAL A 128 18.65 -7.73 -4.05
CA VAL A 128 17.87 -6.70 -4.74
C VAL A 128 16.44 -6.69 -4.23
N MET A 129 15.90 -5.48 -4.03
CA MET A 129 14.48 -5.23 -3.86
C MET A 129 13.92 -4.68 -5.17
N LEU A 130 13.00 -5.42 -5.80
CA LEU A 130 12.39 -5.00 -7.06
C LEU A 130 11.43 -3.84 -6.81
N GLN A 131 11.76 -2.66 -7.33
CA GLN A 131 10.90 -1.49 -7.22
C GLN A 131 9.93 -1.42 -8.40
N ILE A 132 8.63 -1.34 -8.11
CA ILE A 132 7.62 -0.92 -9.07
C ILE A 132 7.46 0.59 -8.97
N GLY A 133 7.85 1.29 -10.03
CA GLY A 133 7.71 2.74 -10.13
C GLY A 133 6.26 3.20 -10.20
N THR A 134 6.01 4.45 -9.81
CA THR A 134 4.66 5.04 -9.77
C THR A 134 3.91 5.00 -11.10
N ARG A 135 4.63 5.03 -12.23
CA ARG A 135 4.05 4.93 -13.59
C ARG A 135 3.59 3.52 -13.94
N ASN A 136 4.15 2.50 -13.29
CA ASN A 136 3.78 1.09 -13.45
C ASN A 136 2.90 0.58 -12.30
N ALA A 137 2.37 1.47 -11.45
CA ALA A 137 1.56 1.08 -10.30
C ALA A 137 0.29 0.29 -10.68
N GLN A 138 -0.20 0.41 -11.92
CA GLN A 138 -1.32 -0.40 -12.45
C GLN A 138 -0.92 -1.22 -13.68
N ASN A 139 0.37 -1.46 -13.89
CA ASN A 139 0.82 -2.42 -14.89
C ASN A 139 0.62 -3.84 -14.32
N PHE A 140 -0.62 -4.33 -14.32
CA PHE A 140 -1.00 -5.56 -13.63
C PHE A 140 -0.25 -6.80 -14.14
N GLU A 141 0.09 -6.85 -15.43
CA GLU A 141 0.90 -7.94 -15.97
C GLU A 141 2.33 -7.90 -15.39
N LEU A 142 2.97 -6.73 -15.31
CA LEU A 142 4.24 -6.60 -14.62
C LEU A 142 4.14 -6.96 -13.12
N LEU A 143 3.07 -6.56 -12.44
CA LEU A 143 2.85 -6.88 -11.02
C LEU A 143 2.73 -8.39 -10.79
N LYS A 144 2.03 -9.11 -11.68
CA LYS A 144 1.92 -10.58 -11.63
C LYS A 144 3.28 -11.24 -11.84
N GLU A 145 4.04 -10.83 -12.86
CA GLU A 145 5.38 -11.37 -13.13
C GLU A 145 6.36 -11.13 -11.97
N VAL A 146 6.35 -9.91 -11.40
CA VAL A 146 7.18 -9.57 -10.24
C VAL A 146 6.73 -10.26 -8.96
N GLY A 147 5.45 -10.60 -8.84
CA GLY A 147 4.90 -11.37 -7.71
C GLY A 147 5.06 -12.89 -7.84
N ALA A 148 5.18 -13.42 -9.06
CA ALA A 148 5.37 -14.85 -9.30
C ALA A 148 6.76 -15.33 -8.88
N GLN A 149 7.78 -14.48 -9.00
CA GLN A 149 9.13 -14.79 -8.50
C GLN A 149 9.20 -14.73 -6.96
N GLN A 150 10.00 -15.62 -6.38
CA GLN A 150 10.18 -15.76 -4.93
C GLN A 150 11.54 -15.29 -4.42
N ARG A 151 12.44 -14.83 -5.30
CA ARG A 151 13.83 -14.49 -4.97
C ARG A 151 13.93 -13.14 -4.28
N PHE A 152 13.28 -12.11 -4.82
CA PHE A 152 13.43 -10.73 -4.40
C PHE A 152 12.17 -10.19 -3.71
N PRO A 153 12.29 -9.40 -2.63
CA PRO A 153 11.18 -8.62 -2.13
C PRO A 153 10.81 -7.48 -3.09
N VAL A 154 9.62 -6.91 -2.91
CA VAL A 154 9.04 -5.94 -3.84
C VAL A 154 8.71 -4.63 -3.14
N LEU A 155 9.14 -3.49 -3.70
CA LEU A 155 8.76 -2.15 -3.26
C LEU A 155 7.76 -1.54 -4.24
N VAL A 156 6.48 -1.45 -3.84
CA VAL A 156 5.43 -0.89 -4.68
C VAL A 156 5.25 0.59 -4.36
N LYS A 157 5.58 1.48 -5.31
CA LYS A 157 5.31 2.91 -5.16
C LYS A 157 3.84 3.22 -5.36
N ARG A 158 3.28 4.07 -4.49
CA ARG A 158 1.94 4.66 -4.67
C ARG A 158 1.83 5.27 -6.06
N GLY A 159 0.73 4.94 -6.76
CA GLY A 159 0.45 5.50 -8.08
C GLY A 159 0.10 6.98 -7.97
N MET A 160 0.74 7.82 -8.79
CA MET A 160 0.63 9.28 -8.67
C MET A 160 -0.73 9.85 -9.07
N GLY A 161 -1.55 9.07 -9.78
CA GLY A 161 -2.86 9.48 -10.31
C GLY A 161 -4.02 8.59 -9.86
N ILE A 162 -3.82 7.77 -8.83
CA ILE A 162 -4.83 6.84 -8.31
C ILE A 162 -5.00 6.97 -6.80
N THR A 163 -6.10 6.42 -6.29
CA THR A 163 -6.41 6.42 -4.88
C THR A 163 -5.43 5.55 -4.08
N LEU A 164 -5.43 5.75 -2.75
CA LEU A 164 -4.66 4.87 -1.86
C LEU A 164 -5.16 3.43 -1.97
N THR A 165 -6.48 3.22 -1.97
CA THR A 165 -7.11 1.89 -2.13
C THR A 165 -6.63 1.16 -3.39
N GLU A 166 -6.67 1.81 -4.55
CA GLU A 166 -6.20 1.21 -5.80
C GLU A 166 -4.70 0.86 -5.75
N SER A 167 -3.89 1.71 -5.09
CA SER A 167 -2.46 1.42 -4.91
C SER A 167 -2.21 0.25 -3.96
N LEU A 168 -3.03 0.07 -2.92
CA LEU A 168 -2.93 -1.07 -2.01
C LEU A 168 -3.39 -2.36 -2.70
N LEU A 169 -4.43 -2.30 -3.52
CA LEU A 169 -4.85 -3.44 -4.35
C LEU A 169 -3.80 -3.79 -5.41
N ALA A 170 -3.07 -2.82 -5.96
CA ALA A 170 -1.92 -3.12 -6.82
C ALA A 170 -0.83 -3.91 -6.08
N ALA A 171 -0.55 -3.59 -4.82
CA ALA A 171 0.35 -4.42 -4.00
C ALA A 171 -0.24 -5.82 -3.75
N GLU A 172 -1.55 -5.94 -3.58
CA GLU A 172 -2.24 -7.23 -3.44
C GLU A 172 -2.05 -8.13 -4.68
N TYR A 173 -1.97 -7.57 -5.89
CA TYR A 173 -1.65 -8.37 -7.09
C TYR A 173 -0.28 -9.06 -7.00
N VAL A 174 0.72 -8.41 -6.42
CA VAL A 174 2.05 -8.99 -6.19
C VAL A 174 1.96 -10.14 -5.18
N ALA A 175 1.24 -9.92 -4.08
CA ALA A 175 1.02 -10.95 -3.07
C ALA A 175 0.21 -12.15 -3.61
N HIS A 176 -0.83 -11.86 -4.40
CA HIS A 176 -1.69 -12.87 -5.01
C HIS A 176 -0.95 -13.75 -6.01
N ALA A 177 0.00 -13.19 -6.75
CA ALA A 177 0.88 -13.95 -7.65
C ALA A 177 1.90 -14.82 -6.90
N GLY A 178 2.06 -14.62 -5.58
CA GLY A 178 2.78 -15.53 -4.70
C GLY A 178 3.80 -14.87 -3.78
N ASN A 179 4.08 -13.58 -3.89
CA ASN A 179 5.13 -12.92 -3.11
C ASN A 179 4.56 -11.90 -2.12
N THR A 180 4.50 -12.30 -0.84
CA THR A 180 4.00 -11.47 0.26
C THR A 180 5.06 -10.56 0.87
N ARG A 181 6.33 -10.62 0.42
CA ARG A 181 7.44 -9.78 0.91
C ARG A 181 7.40 -8.41 0.23
N VAL A 182 6.34 -7.65 0.51
CA VAL A 182 6.00 -6.40 -0.14
C VAL A 182 6.15 -5.22 0.82
N CYS A 183 6.88 -4.19 0.40
CA CYS A 183 6.93 -2.89 1.04
C CYS A 183 6.10 -1.88 0.22
N PHE A 184 5.33 -1.02 0.89
CA PHE A 184 4.54 0.02 0.23
C PHE A 184 5.22 1.38 0.35
N CYS A 185 5.47 2.07 -0.77
CA CYS A 185 6.21 3.32 -0.79
C CYS A 185 5.32 4.53 -1.12
N LEU A 186 5.13 5.41 -0.14
CA LEU A 186 4.53 6.72 -0.36
C LEU A 186 5.52 7.66 -1.04
N ARG A 187 5.19 8.13 -2.24
CA ARG A 187 6.02 9.05 -3.04
C ARG A 187 5.28 10.29 -3.55
N GLY A 188 4.04 10.43 -3.09
CA GLY A 188 3.14 11.54 -3.38
C GLY A 188 2.24 11.32 -4.60
N VAL A 189 1.16 12.10 -4.66
CA VAL A 189 0.23 12.19 -5.79
C VAL A 189 0.36 13.53 -6.49
N ARG A 190 0.02 13.57 -7.78
CA ARG A 190 0.08 14.78 -8.57
C ARG A 190 -1.18 15.60 -8.36
N THR A 191 -1.03 16.80 -7.81
CA THR A 191 -2.11 17.77 -7.59
C THR A 191 -1.53 19.16 -7.45
N HIS A 192 -2.27 20.20 -7.84
CA HIS A 192 -1.88 21.60 -7.65
C HIS A 192 -1.81 21.97 -6.16
N LEU A 193 -2.52 21.23 -5.29
CA LEU A 193 -2.46 21.40 -3.83
C LEU A 193 -1.08 21.07 -3.23
N GLY A 194 -0.22 20.39 -4.00
CA GLY A 194 1.14 20.06 -3.58
C GLY A 194 2.17 21.11 -3.94
N GLU A 195 1.82 22.20 -4.63
CA GLU A 195 2.78 23.24 -5.00
C GLU A 195 3.34 23.94 -3.73
N PRO A 196 4.65 24.27 -3.69
CA PRO A 196 5.63 24.16 -4.79
C PRO A 196 6.30 22.79 -4.94
N GLN A 197 5.97 21.79 -4.10
CA GLN A 197 6.57 20.46 -4.23
C GLN A 197 6.08 19.72 -5.49
N ARG A 198 6.91 18.80 -6.00
CA ARG A 198 6.60 18.01 -7.20
C ARG A 198 5.36 17.13 -7.01
N ASN A 199 5.17 16.56 -5.82
CA ASN A 199 4.02 15.72 -5.48
C ASN A 199 3.62 15.90 -4.01
N LEU A 200 2.31 15.92 -3.75
CA LEU A 200 1.78 15.98 -2.39
C LEU A 200 1.83 14.60 -1.73
N VAL A 201 2.51 14.49 -0.59
CA VAL A 201 2.47 13.31 0.28
C VAL A 201 1.61 13.61 1.49
N ASP A 202 0.50 12.90 1.64
CA ASP A 202 -0.22 12.85 2.91
C ASP A 202 0.47 11.82 3.83
N PHE A 203 1.17 12.31 4.84
CA PHE A 203 1.89 11.46 5.79
C PHE A 203 0.97 10.75 6.78
N ALA A 204 -0.29 11.16 6.94
CA ALA A 204 -1.28 10.37 7.69
C ALA A 204 -1.56 9.02 6.99
N HIS A 205 -1.21 8.88 5.71
CA HIS A 205 -1.26 7.59 5.04
C HIS A 205 -0.21 6.60 5.56
N VAL A 206 0.90 7.03 6.17
CA VAL A 206 1.89 6.10 6.75
C VAL A 206 1.22 5.22 7.82
N PRO A 207 0.63 5.76 8.90
CA PRO A 207 -0.05 4.94 9.90
C PRO A 207 -1.34 4.32 9.35
N ALA A 208 -2.00 4.91 8.35
CA ALA A 208 -3.16 4.28 7.72
C ALA A 208 -2.80 2.98 7.00
N VAL A 209 -1.72 2.96 6.20
CA VAL A 209 -1.25 1.75 5.51
C VAL A 209 -0.81 0.70 6.52
N LYS A 210 -0.11 1.09 7.59
CA LYS A 210 0.26 0.16 8.68
C LYS A 210 -0.94 -0.39 9.45
N ARG A 211 -2.07 0.32 9.48
CA ARG A 211 -3.30 -0.15 10.10
C ARG A 211 -4.08 -1.08 9.18
N LEU A 212 -4.13 -0.76 7.90
CA LEU A 212 -4.91 -1.51 6.89
C LEU A 212 -4.18 -2.77 6.41
N THR A 213 -2.84 -2.76 6.46
CA THR A 213 -2.00 -3.77 5.81
C THR A 213 -0.86 -4.21 6.72
N ARG A 214 -0.26 -5.38 6.41
CA ARG A 214 0.93 -5.88 7.09
C ARG A 214 2.24 -5.37 6.48
N MET A 215 2.18 -4.62 5.38
CA MET A 215 3.39 -4.19 4.66
C MET A 215 4.23 -3.21 5.50
N PRO A 216 5.57 -3.36 5.50
CA PRO A 216 6.46 -2.27 5.86
C PRO A 216 6.20 -1.05 4.96
N VAL A 217 6.24 0.15 5.54
CA VAL A 217 5.93 1.39 4.83
C VAL A 217 7.18 2.21 4.58
N CYS A 218 7.46 2.46 3.31
CA CYS A 218 8.51 3.33 2.83
C CYS A 218 7.95 4.73 2.50
N ALA A 219 8.79 5.75 2.61
CA ALA A 219 8.54 7.06 2.02
C ALA A 219 9.69 7.48 1.09
N ASP A 220 9.37 8.12 -0.03
CA ASP A 220 10.34 8.66 -1.00
C ASP A 220 10.27 10.19 -0.98
N PRO A 221 11.03 10.84 -0.07
CA PRO A 221 11.00 12.28 0.07
C PRO A 221 11.62 12.99 -1.15
N SER A 222 12.64 12.40 -1.80
CA SER A 222 13.31 13.00 -2.96
C SER A 222 12.36 13.20 -4.13
N HIS A 223 11.54 12.19 -4.45
CA HIS A 223 10.60 12.31 -5.57
C HIS A 223 9.29 13.00 -5.19
N ALA A 224 8.99 13.11 -3.90
CA ALA A 224 7.90 13.94 -3.38
C ALA A 224 8.22 15.43 -3.53
N VAL A 225 9.38 15.86 -3.00
CA VAL A 225 9.85 17.25 -3.10
C VAL A 225 10.15 17.61 -4.55
N GLY A 226 10.91 16.77 -5.26
CA GLY A 226 11.54 17.19 -6.50
C GLY A 226 12.70 18.14 -6.20
N PRO A 227 12.93 19.19 -7.03
CA PRO A 227 14.02 20.14 -6.79
C PRO A 227 14.01 20.65 -5.35
N ARG A 228 15.13 20.51 -4.65
CA ARG A 228 15.23 20.92 -3.25
C ARG A 228 15.43 22.42 -3.17
N VAL A 229 14.71 23.07 -2.26
CA VAL A 229 14.92 24.47 -1.91
C VAL A 229 15.35 24.54 -0.46
N ARG A 230 16.34 25.40 -0.19
CA ARG A 230 16.86 25.65 1.14
C ARG A 230 16.07 26.76 1.82
N SER A 231 15.62 26.50 3.04
CA SER A 231 14.92 27.48 3.87
C SER A 231 15.90 28.50 4.48
N LYS A 232 15.39 29.59 5.05
CA LYS A 232 16.21 30.60 5.75
C LYS A 232 16.89 30.04 7.00
N GLU A 233 16.29 29.01 7.58
CA GLU A 233 16.79 28.26 8.74
C GLU A 233 17.90 27.28 8.35
N GLY A 234 18.21 27.16 7.05
CA GLY A 234 19.32 26.37 6.53
C GLY A 234 19.00 24.89 6.31
N LEU A 235 17.73 24.48 6.44
CA LEU A 235 17.24 23.14 6.12
C LEU A 235 16.59 23.12 4.74
N ASP A 236 16.83 22.05 3.99
CA ASP A 236 16.17 21.87 2.70
C ASP A 236 14.81 21.17 2.87
N ASP A 237 13.89 21.38 1.94
CA ASP A 237 12.58 20.71 1.89
C ASP A 237 12.67 19.18 2.06
N LEU A 238 13.77 18.58 1.56
CA LEU A 238 14.04 17.14 1.72
C LEU A 238 14.10 16.73 3.20
N HIS A 239 14.72 17.53 4.07
CA HIS A 239 14.83 17.25 5.50
C HIS A 239 13.45 17.32 6.15
N HIS A 240 12.67 18.35 5.83
CA HIS A 240 11.30 18.49 6.36
C HIS A 240 10.40 17.32 5.97
N VAL A 241 10.43 16.91 4.69
CA VAL A 241 9.60 15.81 4.17
C VAL A 241 10.09 14.45 4.71
N ALA A 242 11.39 14.25 4.85
CA ALA A 242 11.95 13.06 5.50
C ALA A 242 11.55 12.96 6.97
N ALA A 243 11.68 14.05 7.74
CA ALA A 243 11.29 14.10 9.15
C ALA A 243 9.79 13.82 9.32
N GLN A 244 8.93 14.37 8.46
CA GLN A 244 7.48 14.08 8.49
C GLN A 244 7.18 12.59 8.26
N ALA A 245 7.85 11.95 7.29
CA ALA A 245 7.72 10.50 7.07
C ALA A 245 8.14 9.69 8.29
N VAL A 246 9.28 10.03 8.88
CA VAL A 246 9.84 9.32 10.05
C VAL A 246 8.92 9.48 11.26
N ILE A 247 8.46 10.70 11.54
CA ILE A 247 7.54 11.00 12.64
C ILE A 247 6.18 10.34 12.44
N ALA A 248 5.70 10.22 11.20
CA ALA A 248 4.49 9.47 10.89
C ALA A 248 4.68 7.95 11.06
N GLY A 249 5.94 7.50 11.18
CA GLY A 249 6.31 6.14 11.51
C GLY A 249 6.68 5.29 10.30
N ALA A 250 7.29 5.86 9.25
CA ALA A 250 7.81 5.07 8.14
C ALA A 250 8.91 4.10 8.63
N ASP A 251 8.99 2.92 8.02
CA ASP A 251 10.05 1.91 8.26
C ASP A 251 11.25 2.15 7.34
N LEU A 252 11.03 2.82 6.21
CA LEU A 252 12.05 2.99 5.17
C LEU A 252 11.99 4.42 4.61
N LEU A 253 13.15 5.00 4.31
CA LEU A 253 13.27 6.16 3.44
C LEU A 253 14.00 5.78 2.16
N LEU A 254 13.51 6.26 1.02
CA LEU A 254 14.17 6.10 -0.28
C LEU A 254 14.68 7.46 -0.75
N VAL A 255 15.99 7.66 -0.77
CA VAL A 255 16.61 8.99 -0.88
C VAL A 255 17.61 9.03 -2.04
N ASP A 256 17.52 10.06 -2.87
CA ASP A 256 18.48 10.29 -3.95
C ASP A 256 19.76 10.93 -3.41
N VAL A 257 20.91 10.36 -3.77
CA VAL A 257 22.25 10.84 -3.48
C VAL A 257 23.06 10.78 -4.77
N HIS A 258 23.89 11.79 -5.04
CA HIS A 258 24.75 11.84 -6.21
C HIS A 258 26.08 12.53 -5.89
N PRO A 259 27.23 12.07 -6.41
CA PRO A 259 28.52 12.74 -6.22
C PRO A 259 28.56 14.16 -6.79
N ARG A 260 27.92 14.36 -7.95
CA ARG A 260 27.83 15.65 -8.65
C ARG A 260 26.40 15.90 -9.14
N PRO A 261 25.47 16.35 -8.28
CA PRO A 261 24.05 16.47 -8.65
C PRO A 261 23.80 17.32 -9.90
N ASP A 262 24.61 18.36 -10.12
CA ASP A 262 24.49 19.26 -11.29
C ASP A 262 24.82 18.58 -12.63
N GLU A 263 25.58 17.47 -12.60
CA GLU A 263 25.94 16.69 -13.78
C GLU A 263 25.06 15.43 -13.95
N ALA A 264 24.12 15.19 -13.02
CA ALA A 264 23.34 13.96 -13.02
C ALA A 264 22.41 13.86 -14.24
N LEU A 265 22.43 12.72 -14.92
CA LEU A 265 21.62 12.46 -16.12
C LEU A 265 20.10 12.31 -15.83
N CYS A 266 19.74 12.18 -14.56
CA CYS A 266 18.36 12.07 -14.10
C CYS A 266 18.25 12.66 -12.70
N ASP A 267 17.27 13.55 -12.50
CA ASP A 267 16.81 13.93 -11.16
C ASP A 267 17.92 14.54 -10.25
N GLY A 268 18.89 15.23 -10.86
CA GLY A 268 19.98 15.91 -10.14
C GLY A 268 19.53 16.91 -9.07
N PRO A 269 18.62 17.85 -9.34
CA PRO A 269 18.22 18.90 -8.39
C PRO A 269 17.62 18.41 -7.07
N GLN A 270 17.22 17.13 -6.98
CA GLN A 270 16.69 16.55 -5.74
C GLN A 270 17.67 15.67 -4.96
N ALA A 271 18.83 15.38 -5.53
CA ALA A 271 19.80 14.46 -4.95
C ALA A 271 20.71 15.18 -3.94
N LEU A 272 20.93 14.56 -2.78
CA LEU A 272 21.97 14.98 -1.84
C LEU A 272 23.35 14.82 -2.44
N THR A 273 24.27 15.72 -2.10
CA THR A 273 25.70 15.46 -2.30
C THR A 273 26.20 14.43 -1.27
N LEU A 274 27.36 13.83 -1.52
CA LEU A 274 27.97 12.88 -0.56
C LEU A 274 28.30 13.56 0.78
N ASP A 275 28.67 14.85 0.76
CA ASP A 275 29.00 15.63 1.96
C ASP A 275 27.76 16.09 2.75
N GLU A 276 26.59 16.06 2.13
CA GLU A 276 25.30 16.31 2.79
C GLU A 276 24.77 15.06 3.50
N LEU A 277 25.12 13.86 3.01
CA LEU A 277 24.58 12.60 3.51
C LEU A 277 24.74 12.41 5.04
N PRO A 278 25.92 12.63 5.66
CA PRO A 278 26.05 12.46 7.12
C PRO A 278 25.14 13.41 7.92
N ARG A 279 24.98 14.65 7.43
CA ARG A 279 24.12 15.66 8.06
C ARG A 279 22.64 15.29 7.93
N PHE A 280 22.24 14.81 6.76
CA PHE A 280 20.89 14.31 6.52
C PHE A 280 20.56 13.10 7.43
N LEU A 281 21.49 12.15 7.57
CA LEU A 281 21.28 10.98 8.44
C LEU A 281 21.20 11.38 9.92
N ALA A 282 21.99 12.36 10.36
CA ALA A 282 21.90 12.90 11.72
C ALA A 282 20.53 13.54 11.98
N ASP A 283 20.00 14.32 11.05
CA ASP A 283 18.66 14.92 11.13
C ASP A 283 17.55 13.85 11.18
N VAL A 284 17.64 12.84 10.30
CA VAL A 284 16.72 11.69 10.31
C VAL A 284 16.74 10.95 11.65
N ASN A 285 17.91 10.81 12.28
CA ASN A 285 18.03 10.17 13.59
C ASN A 285 17.35 10.98 14.71
N ILE A 286 17.37 12.32 14.63
CA ILE A 286 16.62 13.19 15.56
C ILE A 286 15.12 12.93 15.43
N ALA A 287 14.60 12.95 14.19
CA ALA A 287 13.20 12.64 13.93
C ALA A 287 12.82 11.22 14.40
N ARG A 288 13.71 10.26 14.21
CA ARG A 288 13.49 8.87 14.64
C ARG A 288 13.45 8.74 16.16
N ALA A 289 14.36 9.39 16.88
CA ALA A 289 14.35 9.40 18.35
C ALA A 289 13.04 9.99 18.89
N ALA A 290 12.58 11.12 18.32
CA ALA A 290 11.30 11.73 18.68
C ALA A 290 10.10 10.82 18.38
N TYR A 291 10.09 10.09 17.26
CA TYR A 291 9.06 9.09 16.96
C TYR A 291 9.04 7.97 18.00
N GLU A 292 10.20 7.45 18.39
CA GLU A 292 10.30 6.40 19.40
C GLU A 292 9.82 6.85 20.78
N GLU A 293 10.14 8.09 21.17
CA GLU A 293 9.63 8.69 22.40
C GLU A 293 8.10 8.81 22.37
N ARG A 294 7.52 9.30 21.26
CA ARG A 294 6.07 9.36 21.06
C ARG A 294 5.41 7.98 21.21
N ARG A 295 6.03 6.93 20.67
CA ARG A 295 5.54 5.56 20.81
C ARG A 295 5.60 5.06 22.25
N ARG A 296 6.70 5.31 22.98
CA ARG A 296 6.84 4.92 24.39
C ARG A 296 5.82 5.65 25.25
N ALA A 297 5.66 6.96 25.07
CA ALA A 297 4.64 7.75 25.77
C ALA A 297 3.22 7.23 25.49
N ALA A 298 2.90 6.94 24.22
CA ALA A 298 1.60 6.39 23.85
C ALA A 298 1.36 4.99 24.45
N ALA A 299 2.40 4.18 24.65
CA ALA A 299 2.28 2.86 25.30
C ALA A 299 1.94 2.95 26.80
N THR A 300 2.15 4.11 27.44
CA THR A 300 1.73 4.34 28.84
C THR A 300 0.28 4.80 28.97
N ILE A 301 -0.30 5.29 27.87
CA ILE A 301 -1.74 5.52 27.79
C ILE A 301 -2.38 4.14 27.75
N PRO A 302 -3.25 3.77 28.71
CA PRO A 302 -3.98 2.52 28.62
C PRO A 302 -4.61 2.47 27.22
N PRO A 303 -4.48 1.36 26.48
CA PRO A 303 -5.17 1.26 25.20
C PRO A 303 -6.61 1.70 25.47
N ALA A 304 -7.12 2.64 24.65
CA ALA A 304 -8.53 3.01 24.71
C ALA A 304 -9.31 1.71 24.90
N PRO A 305 -10.18 1.60 25.93
CA PRO A 305 -10.76 0.32 26.34
C PRO A 305 -11.13 -0.38 25.06
N ALA A 306 -10.45 -1.51 24.82
CA ALA A 306 -10.47 -2.14 23.51
C ALA A 306 -11.93 -2.15 23.08
N GLY A 307 -12.26 -1.44 21.99
CA GLY A 307 -13.59 -1.53 21.43
C GLY A 307 -13.74 -2.98 21.00
N ASP A 308 -14.21 -3.81 21.94
CA ASP A 308 -14.34 -5.26 21.96
C ASP A 308 -13.78 -5.96 20.71
N ALA A 309 -12.45 -6.10 20.66
CA ALA A 309 -11.78 -6.96 19.67
C ALA A 309 -11.69 -8.42 20.14
N ALA A 310 -12.08 -8.70 21.39
CA ALA A 310 -12.76 -9.96 21.69
C ALA A 310 -14.24 -9.64 21.49
N VAL A 311 -14.92 -10.32 20.56
CA VAL A 311 -16.35 -10.16 20.41
C VAL A 311 -17.00 -10.58 21.74
N SER A 312 -17.33 -9.62 22.62
CA SER A 312 -17.99 -9.90 23.88
C SER A 312 -19.41 -10.39 23.57
N PHE A 313 -19.96 -11.28 24.39
CA PHE A 313 -21.37 -11.70 24.26
C PHE A 313 -22.31 -10.49 24.20
N GLU A 314 -21.94 -9.40 24.87
CA GLU A 314 -22.69 -8.14 24.89
C GLU A 314 -22.58 -7.36 23.57
N ALA A 315 -21.44 -7.40 22.89
CA ALA A 315 -21.29 -6.85 21.54
C ALA A 315 -22.09 -7.65 20.50
N LEU A 316 -22.14 -8.98 20.62
CA LEU A 316 -23.01 -9.82 19.78
C LEU A 316 -24.48 -9.53 20.05
N ARG A 317 -24.89 -9.40 21.32
CA ARG A 317 -26.27 -9.04 21.69
C ARG A 317 -26.68 -7.71 21.07
N ARG A 318 -25.87 -6.66 21.22
CA ARG A 318 -26.16 -5.36 20.59
C ARG A 318 -26.21 -5.44 19.06
N ARG A 319 -25.38 -6.30 18.45
CA ARG A 319 -25.43 -6.54 17.00
C ARG A 319 -26.70 -7.31 16.60
N PHE A 320 -27.13 -8.30 17.39
CA PHE A 320 -28.41 -9.00 17.18
C PHE A 320 -29.57 -8.01 17.30
N GLU A 321 -29.62 -7.22 18.37
CA GLU A 321 -30.65 -6.20 18.58
C GLU A 321 -30.71 -5.18 17.43
N ALA A 322 -29.56 -4.74 16.91
CA ALA A 322 -29.51 -3.83 15.77
C ALA A 322 -29.97 -4.48 14.46
N ILE A 323 -29.62 -5.75 14.22
CA ILE A 323 -30.10 -6.53 13.08
C ILE A 323 -31.61 -6.73 13.20
N ASP A 324 -32.11 -7.11 14.36
CA ASP A 324 -33.53 -7.33 14.63
C ASP A 324 -34.34 -6.05 14.44
N ALA A 325 -33.85 -4.92 14.96
CA ALA A 325 -34.46 -3.61 14.72
C ALA A 325 -34.51 -3.26 13.22
N THR A 326 -33.45 -3.58 12.47
CA THR A 326 -33.40 -3.39 11.01
C THR A 326 -34.39 -4.31 10.29
N LEU A 327 -34.49 -5.58 10.69
CA LEU A 327 -35.47 -6.53 10.13
C LEU A 327 -36.89 -6.04 10.38
N ILE A 328 -37.21 -5.58 11.59
CA ILE A 328 -38.53 -5.03 11.94
C ILE A 328 -38.83 -3.79 11.08
N ALA A 329 -37.86 -2.87 10.93
CA ALA A 329 -38.04 -1.68 10.10
C ALA A 329 -38.29 -2.03 8.62
N LEU A 330 -37.51 -2.96 8.06
CA LEU A 330 -37.69 -3.43 6.68
C LEU A 330 -39.02 -4.15 6.48
N LEU A 331 -39.47 -4.93 7.46
CA LEU A 331 -40.80 -5.52 7.44
C LEU A 331 -41.88 -4.43 7.43
N ALA A 332 -41.79 -3.43 8.31
CA ALA A 332 -42.72 -2.31 8.36
C ALA A 332 -42.78 -1.53 7.04
N GLU A 333 -41.62 -1.28 6.41
CA GLU A 333 -41.53 -0.62 5.10
C GLU A 333 -42.18 -1.47 3.99
N ARG A 334 -41.86 -2.78 3.93
CA ARG A 334 -42.49 -3.72 3.00
C ARG A 334 -44.01 -3.81 3.21
N MET A 335 -44.47 -3.72 4.45
CA MET A 335 -45.89 -3.70 4.80
C MET A 335 -46.56 -2.42 4.29
N ALA A 336 -45.92 -1.26 4.44
CA ALA A 336 -46.40 0.01 3.87
C ALA A 336 -46.48 -0.05 2.34
N ALA A 337 -45.43 -0.57 1.69
CA ALA A 337 -45.40 -0.79 0.24
C ALA A 337 -46.51 -1.76 -0.22
N SER A 338 -46.78 -2.82 0.56
CA SER A 338 -47.88 -3.74 0.29
C SER A 338 -49.24 -3.02 0.32
N ARG A 339 -49.51 -2.18 1.33
CA ARG A 339 -50.74 -1.38 1.41
C ARG A 339 -50.88 -0.44 0.21
N ALA A 340 -49.81 0.27 -0.15
CA ALA A 340 -49.81 1.16 -1.31
C ALA A 340 -50.11 0.39 -2.62
N MET A 341 -49.54 -0.81 -2.77
CA MET A 341 -49.80 -1.69 -3.91
C MET A 341 -51.27 -2.14 -3.97
N VAL A 342 -51.92 -2.43 -2.84
CA VAL A 342 -53.35 -2.74 -2.81
C VAL A 342 -54.17 -1.57 -3.35
N HIS A 343 -53.94 -0.36 -2.83
CA HIS A 343 -54.66 0.84 -3.28
C HIS A 343 -54.49 1.06 -4.79
N ALA A 344 -53.26 0.92 -5.30
CA ALA A 344 -52.97 1.07 -6.72
C ALA A 344 -53.68 0.00 -7.59
N LYS A 345 -53.66 -1.27 -7.17
CA LYS A 345 -54.33 -2.36 -7.91
C LYS A 345 -55.85 -2.22 -7.91
N THR A 346 -56.44 -1.82 -6.79
CA THR A 346 -57.88 -1.56 -6.68
C THR A 346 -58.31 -0.40 -7.59
N ALA A 347 -57.52 0.68 -7.65
CA ALA A 347 -57.78 1.82 -8.53
C ALA A 347 -57.69 1.46 -10.02
N LEU A 348 -56.87 0.46 -10.38
CA LEU A 348 -56.60 0.05 -11.75
C LEU A 348 -57.34 -1.25 -12.18
N LEU A 349 -58.26 -1.77 -11.37
CA LEU A 349 -59.01 -3.02 -11.61
C LEU A 349 -58.11 -4.25 -11.89
N HIS A 350 -56.87 -4.24 -11.41
CA HIS A 350 -55.93 -5.35 -11.61
C HIS A 350 -56.13 -6.45 -10.56
N PRO A 351 -55.97 -7.73 -10.92
CA PRO A 351 -55.99 -8.82 -9.94
C PRO A 351 -54.95 -8.62 -8.85
N VAL A 352 -55.44 -8.68 -7.60
CA VAL A 352 -54.66 -8.38 -6.41
C VAL A 352 -53.60 -9.46 -6.14
N VAL A 353 -53.89 -10.73 -6.49
CA VAL A 353 -52.99 -11.89 -6.36
C VAL A 353 -52.60 -12.42 -7.74
N ASP A 354 -51.31 -12.72 -7.92
CA ASP A 354 -50.75 -13.31 -9.14
C ASP A 354 -49.86 -14.52 -8.76
N PRO A 355 -50.38 -15.76 -8.87
CA PRO A 355 -49.65 -16.96 -8.47
C PRO A 355 -48.37 -17.24 -9.27
N ALA A 356 -48.30 -16.79 -10.53
CA ALA A 356 -47.11 -17.00 -11.35
C ALA A 356 -45.97 -16.11 -10.88
N ARG A 357 -46.28 -14.83 -10.62
CA ARG A 357 -45.31 -13.85 -10.10
C ARG A 357 -44.85 -14.18 -8.68
N GLU A 358 -45.73 -14.74 -7.85
CA GLU A 358 -45.35 -15.20 -6.52
C GLU A 358 -44.37 -16.38 -6.56
N ARG A 359 -44.56 -17.36 -7.47
CA ARG A 359 -43.62 -18.46 -7.69
C ARG A 359 -42.25 -17.97 -8.19
N GLU A 360 -42.25 -17.01 -9.12
CA GLU A 360 -41.00 -16.40 -9.61
C GLU A 360 -40.26 -15.65 -8.51
N ALA A 361 -40.96 -14.84 -7.71
CA ALA A 361 -40.37 -14.13 -6.59
C ALA A 361 -39.84 -15.09 -5.49
N ALA A 362 -40.51 -16.22 -5.26
CA ALA A 362 -40.01 -17.26 -4.35
C ALA A 362 -38.70 -17.90 -4.86
N ALA A 363 -38.63 -18.23 -6.16
CA ALA A 363 -37.43 -18.78 -6.77
C ALA A 363 -36.23 -17.80 -6.69
N LEU A 364 -36.46 -16.51 -6.93
CA LEU A 364 -35.43 -15.47 -6.81
C LEU A 364 -34.92 -15.32 -5.36
N ARG A 365 -35.80 -15.40 -4.37
CA ARG A 365 -35.42 -15.35 -2.95
C ARG A 365 -34.59 -16.55 -2.54
N ARG A 366 -34.98 -17.75 -2.99
CA ARG A 366 -34.23 -18.99 -2.74
C ARG A 366 -32.82 -18.90 -3.32
N ALA A 367 -32.68 -18.49 -4.58
CA ALA A 367 -31.38 -18.30 -5.22
C ALA A 367 -30.51 -17.24 -4.50
N LEU A 368 -31.11 -16.17 -3.99
CA LEU A 368 -30.40 -15.18 -3.19
C LEU A 368 -29.97 -15.75 -1.82
N GLY A 369 -30.84 -16.54 -1.18
CA GLY A 369 -30.54 -17.25 0.05
C GLY A 369 -29.33 -18.16 -0.07
N ASP A 370 -29.33 -19.01 -1.11
CA ASP A 370 -28.22 -19.93 -1.41
C ASP A 370 -26.91 -19.17 -1.62
N LYS A 371 -26.94 -18.05 -2.36
CA LYS A 371 -25.78 -17.19 -2.60
C LYS A 371 -25.23 -16.56 -1.31
N LEU A 372 -26.09 -16.26 -0.35
CA LEU A 372 -25.74 -15.61 0.92
C LEU A 372 -25.52 -16.62 2.06
N GLY A 373 -25.64 -17.93 1.80
CA GLY A 373 -25.49 -18.98 2.80
C GLY A 373 -26.63 -19.03 3.82
N VAL A 374 -27.83 -18.58 3.45
CA VAL A 374 -29.03 -18.66 4.29
C VAL A 374 -29.85 -19.88 3.88
N ASP A 375 -30.26 -20.67 4.86
CA ASP A 375 -31.10 -21.86 4.64
C ASP A 375 -32.39 -21.53 3.87
N GLY A 376 -32.61 -22.24 2.75
CA GLY A 376 -33.72 -21.98 1.85
C GLY A 376 -35.10 -22.29 2.47
N GLU A 377 -35.19 -23.29 3.34
CA GLU A 377 -36.43 -23.68 4.02
C GLU A 377 -36.81 -22.64 5.10
N LEU A 378 -35.83 -22.10 5.83
CA LEU A 378 -36.02 -20.96 6.72
C LEU A 378 -36.53 -19.73 5.98
N LEU A 379 -35.92 -19.38 4.84
CA LEU A 379 -36.34 -18.24 4.03
C LEU A 379 -37.77 -18.40 3.50
N GLU A 380 -38.14 -19.59 3.03
CA GLU A 380 -39.51 -19.86 2.60
C GLU A 380 -40.52 -19.65 3.73
N ARG A 381 -40.30 -20.25 4.91
CA ARG A 381 -41.21 -20.07 6.05
C ARG A 381 -41.38 -18.62 6.47
N VAL A 382 -40.27 -17.86 6.53
CA VAL A 382 -40.32 -16.44 6.87
C VAL A 382 -41.12 -15.68 5.81
N PHE A 383 -40.78 -15.82 4.53
CA PHE A 383 -41.43 -15.05 3.48
C PHE A 383 -42.86 -15.48 3.19
N ASP A 384 -43.23 -16.74 3.47
CA ASP A 384 -44.60 -17.21 3.41
C ASP A 384 -45.47 -16.50 4.45
N GLU A 385 -44.97 -16.29 5.66
CA GLU A 385 -45.67 -15.50 6.68
C GLU A 385 -45.80 -14.04 6.27
N VAL A 386 -44.74 -13.43 5.75
CA VAL A 386 -44.78 -12.03 5.32
C VAL A 386 -45.69 -11.84 4.10
N VAL A 387 -45.72 -12.77 3.14
CA VAL A 387 -46.65 -12.76 2.00
C VAL A 387 -48.08 -13.06 2.44
N GLY A 388 -48.27 -14.03 3.34
CA GLY A 388 -49.56 -14.37 3.94
C GLY A 388 -50.18 -13.17 4.65
N TRP A 389 -49.38 -12.38 5.36
CA TRP A 389 -49.84 -11.12 5.95
C TRP A 389 -50.27 -10.10 4.89
N SER A 390 -49.50 -9.94 3.81
CA SER A 390 -49.90 -9.05 2.70
C SER A 390 -51.23 -9.48 2.07
N ARG A 391 -51.51 -10.79 1.97
CA ARG A 391 -52.81 -11.32 1.51
C ARG A 391 -53.95 -11.01 2.48
N ARG A 392 -53.73 -11.09 3.79
CA ARG A 392 -54.72 -10.72 4.82
C ARG A 392 -55.14 -9.26 4.74
N LEU A 393 -54.19 -8.36 4.50
CA LEU A 393 -54.50 -6.94 4.24
C LEU A 393 -55.32 -6.68 2.98
N GLN A 394 -55.25 -7.60 2.02
CA GLN A 394 -55.97 -7.52 0.75
C GLN A 394 -57.41 -8.03 0.87
N GLY A 395 -57.88 -8.38 2.08
CA GLY A 395 -59.26 -8.82 2.35
C GLY A 395 -59.50 -10.31 2.13
N ARG A 396 -58.48 -11.16 2.35
CA ARG A 396 -58.62 -12.63 2.34
C ARG A 396 -58.03 -13.28 3.58
#